data_AF-A0A5A8CZJ2-F1
#
_entry.id   AF-A0A5A8CZJ2-F1
#
_cell.length_a   1.000
_cell.length_b   1.000
_cell.length_c   1.000
_cell.angle_alpha   90.00
_cell.angle_beta   90.00
_cell.angle_gamma   90.00
#
_symmetry.space_group_name_H-M   'P 1'
#
loop_
_entity.id
_entity.type
_entity.pdbx_description
1 polymer ?
#
loop_
_entity_poly.entity_id
_entity_poly.type
_entity_poly.pdbx_seq_one_letter_code
_entity_poly.pdbx_strand_id
1 'polypeptide(L)'
;MELNGTVSVDGQSGRAFTSGSGSASGGGAGGSLLVVASRLSGSGTLSADGGAGADGYSTLDSNGGSGGRIAIHAYQPSRAVAFTGTVRARAGPAYGSWSPQAAAGTVYWCDGRVSESEAALEGEANAHRCGVRRLELDNGDLPETPYYPQLSIVGGRRRFVIDELHLETATTLSVQTPDTPYSEWVPDDSWVYLVISSMSGPGLPKSTIRSFAGTSVSIFGSETVSPSLTLNGTSLVSDPGSPPRTFAQGRYAFDKLRLLDSSAVTLGAGVKALGAAELDMSGSARVSIEGPQSDQVRLEVRDHFRLGSGSSILAVGTGYGSNARHPSCQATLPRDGGLHGGGPAGKSCGDYEWPVLRGPGGGPGSSSLGGSGGGSVMLVCNATESSAMELNGTVSVDGQSGVLGSSSFDFAPGGGAGGSLLVVASRLSGSGTLSADGGAGADGYETDDSNGGSGGRIAIHAYQPSRTNFTGTVRARAGPAYGSWSPQAAAGTVYWCDGRVSESEAALEGEANAHRCGVRRLELDNGDLPETPYYPQLSIAGGRRRFVIDELHLETATTLSVQTPDTPYSEWVPDDSWVYLVISSMSGQGCQKSTIRSFAGTSLASSVQRP
;
A
#
# COMPACT_ATOMS: atom_id res chain seq x y z
N MET A 1 -28.00 -14.94 27.35
CA MET A 1 -29.20 -14.98 26.51
C MET A 1 -29.35 -16.39 26.01
N GLU A 2 -30.45 -17.05 26.35
CA GLU A 2 -30.82 -18.34 25.78
C GLU A 2 -31.92 -18.09 24.73
N LEU A 3 -31.62 -18.40 23.47
CA LEU A 3 -32.51 -18.19 22.34
C LEU A 3 -32.93 -19.53 21.76
N ASN A 4 -34.18 -19.94 22.01
CA ASN A 4 -34.77 -21.17 21.47
C ASN A 4 -35.92 -20.89 20.48
N GLY A 5 -36.34 -19.63 20.35
CA GLY A 5 -37.39 -19.19 19.42
C GLY A 5 -36.85 -18.44 18.21
N THR A 6 -37.73 -17.84 17.42
CA THR A 6 -37.37 -17.07 16.22
C THR A 6 -37.43 -15.58 16.48
N VAL A 7 -36.36 -14.86 16.14
CA VAL A 7 -36.36 -13.40 15.99
C VAL A 7 -36.14 -13.11 14.50
N SER A 8 -37.10 -12.43 13.89
CA SER A 8 -37.09 -12.13 12.46
C SER A 8 -37.28 -10.63 12.23
N VAL A 9 -36.46 -10.08 11.36
CA VAL A 9 -36.63 -8.76 10.74
C VAL A 9 -36.73 -8.93 9.22
N ASP A 10 -37.35 -10.01 8.78
CA ASP A 10 -37.47 -10.36 7.36
C ASP A 10 -38.29 -9.32 6.59
N GLY A 11 -37.90 -9.10 5.34
CA GLY A 11 -38.65 -8.26 4.41
C GLY A 11 -39.98 -8.90 4.03
N GLN A 12 -41.00 -8.07 3.80
CA GLN A 12 -42.29 -8.55 3.34
C GLN A 12 -42.21 -9.01 1.89
N SER A 13 -42.82 -10.15 1.56
CA SER A 13 -42.95 -10.57 0.17
C SER A 13 -43.80 -9.59 -0.63
N GLY A 14 -43.48 -9.47 -1.92
CA GLY A 14 -44.26 -8.77 -2.90
C GLY A 14 -45.69 -9.30 -2.98
N ARG A 15 -46.58 -8.50 -3.57
CA ARG A 15 -47.98 -8.88 -3.80
C ARG A 15 -48.29 -8.85 -5.28
N ALA A 16 -48.98 -9.90 -5.73
CA ALA A 16 -49.54 -10.01 -7.06
C ALA A 16 -50.75 -9.08 -7.23
N PHE A 17 -50.90 -8.48 -8.41
CA PHE A 17 -52.13 -7.79 -8.78
C PHE A 17 -53.13 -8.80 -9.36
N THR A 18 -54.25 -9.03 -8.67
CA THR A 18 -55.26 -10.03 -9.06
C THR A 18 -56.17 -9.64 -10.22
N SER A 19 -56.03 -8.42 -10.76
CA SER A 19 -56.87 -7.91 -11.85
C SER A 19 -56.06 -7.67 -13.13
N GLY A 20 -56.00 -8.67 -14.01
CA GLY A 20 -55.85 -8.63 -15.48
C GLY A 20 -54.73 -7.84 -16.19
N SER A 21 -54.06 -6.86 -15.57
CA SER A 21 -53.08 -5.98 -16.23
C SER A 21 -52.31 -5.10 -15.22
N GLY A 22 -51.48 -5.69 -14.37
CA GLY A 22 -50.71 -4.95 -13.35
C GLY A 22 -49.32 -5.53 -13.10
N SER A 23 -48.37 -4.66 -12.73
CA SER A 23 -47.02 -5.03 -12.28
C SER A 23 -47.04 -5.51 -10.84
N ALA A 24 -46.32 -6.60 -10.54
CA ALA A 24 -46.14 -7.06 -9.16
C ALA A 24 -45.27 -6.10 -8.36
N SER A 25 -45.53 -5.97 -7.05
CA SER A 25 -44.62 -5.23 -6.17
C SER A 25 -43.40 -6.10 -5.84
N GLY A 26 -42.21 -5.51 -5.78
CA GLY A 26 -41.01 -6.22 -5.33
C GLY A 26 -41.09 -6.64 -3.87
N GLY A 27 -40.26 -7.63 -3.50
CA GLY A 27 -40.06 -7.99 -2.11
C GLY A 27 -39.30 -6.91 -1.33
N GLY A 28 -39.66 -6.69 -0.08
CA GLY A 28 -38.96 -5.77 0.83
C GLY A 28 -37.58 -6.32 1.22
N ALA A 29 -36.63 -5.44 1.48
CA ALA A 29 -35.32 -5.84 1.99
C ALA A 29 -35.42 -6.34 3.45
N GLY A 30 -34.54 -7.27 3.82
CA GLY A 30 -34.35 -7.67 5.21
C GLY A 30 -33.83 -6.51 6.07
N GLY A 31 -34.26 -6.46 7.32
CA GLY A 31 -33.89 -5.42 8.29
C GLY A 31 -32.50 -5.58 8.89
N SER A 32 -32.22 -4.81 9.94
CA SER A 32 -30.98 -4.94 10.72
C SER A 32 -31.28 -5.49 12.12
N LEU A 33 -30.49 -6.46 12.56
CA LEU A 33 -30.63 -7.10 13.86
C LEU A 33 -29.28 -7.07 14.60
N LEU A 34 -29.26 -6.47 15.80
CA LEU A 34 -28.11 -6.46 16.68
C LEU A 34 -28.42 -7.28 17.94
N VAL A 35 -27.61 -8.30 18.21
CA VAL A 35 -27.66 -9.08 19.44
C VAL A 35 -26.42 -8.78 20.26
N VAL A 36 -26.59 -8.36 21.51
CA VAL A 36 -25.48 -8.16 22.46
C VAL A 36 -25.74 -9.01 23.69
N ALA A 37 -24.84 -9.93 23.99
CA ALA A 37 -24.99 -10.84 25.13
C ALA A 37 -23.65 -11.17 25.77
N SER A 38 -23.62 -11.30 27.09
CA SER A 38 -22.44 -11.83 27.79
C SER A 38 -22.15 -13.28 27.36
N ARG A 39 -23.20 -14.08 27.19
CA ARG A 39 -23.18 -15.43 26.63
C ARG A 39 -24.43 -15.63 25.80
N LEU A 40 -24.30 -16.15 24.59
CA LEU A 40 -25.40 -16.57 23.73
C LEU A 40 -25.47 -18.09 23.71
N SER A 41 -26.65 -18.67 23.91
CA SER A 41 -26.88 -20.11 23.85
C SER A 41 -28.26 -20.46 23.30
N GLY A 42 -28.49 -21.73 22.95
CA GLY A 42 -29.77 -22.21 22.46
C GLY A 42 -29.76 -22.61 20.98
N SER A 43 -30.91 -22.98 20.44
CA SER A 43 -31.08 -23.54 19.08
C SER A 43 -32.09 -22.76 18.22
N GLY A 44 -32.44 -21.53 18.61
CA GLY A 44 -33.43 -20.69 17.94
C GLY A 44 -32.96 -20.15 16.58
N THR A 45 -33.76 -19.27 15.98
CA THR A 45 -33.46 -18.68 14.66
C THR A 45 -33.35 -17.15 14.74
N LEU A 46 -32.30 -16.59 14.15
CA LEU A 46 -32.15 -15.17 13.88
C LEU A 46 -32.24 -14.97 12.36
N SER A 47 -33.18 -14.14 11.90
CA SER A 47 -33.45 -13.99 10.47
C SER A 47 -33.57 -12.52 10.06
N ALA A 48 -32.94 -12.19 8.94
CA ALA A 48 -33.04 -10.90 8.28
C ALA A 48 -33.09 -11.10 6.77
N ASP A 49 -33.91 -12.03 6.31
CA ASP A 49 -34.01 -12.39 4.91
C ASP A 49 -34.83 -11.35 4.13
N GLY A 50 -34.54 -11.18 2.84
CA GLY A 50 -35.37 -10.41 1.94
C GLY A 50 -36.71 -11.08 1.68
N GLY A 51 -37.74 -10.28 1.44
CA GLY A 51 -39.05 -10.78 1.02
C GLY A 51 -39.01 -11.31 -0.42
N ALA A 52 -39.80 -12.33 -0.71
CA ALA A 52 -39.89 -12.88 -2.08
C ALA A 52 -40.49 -11.86 -3.05
N GLY A 53 -40.13 -11.97 -4.33
CA GLY A 53 -40.86 -11.34 -5.42
C GLY A 53 -42.26 -11.95 -5.59
N ALA A 54 -43.04 -11.42 -6.52
CA ALA A 54 -44.39 -11.86 -6.80
C ALA A 54 -44.66 -11.95 -8.30
N ASP A 55 -45.69 -12.74 -8.64
CA ASP A 55 -46.16 -12.97 -10.00
C ASP A 55 -46.94 -11.76 -10.53
N GLY A 56 -46.47 -11.23 -11.65
CA GLY A 56 -47.12 -10.16 -12.37
C GLY A 56 -47.90 -10.67 -13.58
N TYR A 57 -48.63 -9.78 -14.25
CA TYR A 57 -49.25 -10.15 -15.51
C TYR A 57 -48.19 -10.25 -16.62
N SER A 58 -48.15 -11.40 -17.31
CA SER A 58 -47.23 -11.69 -18.42
C SER A 58 -45.74 -11.64 -18.03
N THR A 59 -45.02 -10.55 -18.33
CA THR A 59 -43.59 -10.38 -18.04
C THR A 59 -43.32 -9.39 -16.92
N LEU A 60 -44.36 -8.96 -16.19
CA LEU A 60 -44.28 -7.92 -15.16
C LEU A 60 -44.06 -8.47 -13.74
N ASP A 61 -43.32 -9.58 -13.65
CA ASP A 61 -42.90 -10.19 -12.40
C ASP A 61 -41.96 -9.26 -11.62
N SER A 62 -41.86 -9.49 -10.30
CA SER A 62 -41.00 -8.69 -9.45
C SER A 62 -39.85 -9.49 -8.83
N ASN A 63 -38.76 -8.78 -8.55
CA ASN A 63 -37.63 -9.34 -7.80
C ASN A 63 -37.95 -9.40 -6.30
N GLY A 64 -37.32 -10.33 -5.62
CA GLY A 64 -37.28 -10.28 -4.15
C GLY A 64 -36.31 -9.21 -3.64
N GLY A 65 -36.42 -8.92 -2.35
CA GLY A 65 -35.58 -7.94 -1.68
C GLY A 65 -34.19 -8.49 -1.35
N SER A 66 -33.23 -7.61 -1.11
CA SER A 66 -31.92 -8.01 -0.61
C SER A 66 -32.02 -8.55 0.82
N GLY A 67 -31.08 -9.41 1.19
CA GLY A 67 -30.91 -9.77 2.60
C GLY A 67 -30.48 -8.57 3.46
N GLY A 68 -30.76 -8.67 4.74
CA GLY A 68 -30.51 -7.66 5.76
C GLY A 68 -29.13 -7.79 6.42
N ARG A 69 -28.97 -7.24 7.62
CA ARG A 69 -27.71 -7.28 8.36
C ARG A 69 -27.94 -7.82 9.76
N ILE A 70 -27.26 -8.90 10.12
CA ILE A 70 -27.26 -9.42 11.50
C ILE A 70 -25.86 -9.22 12.08
N ALA A 71 -25.77 -8.60 13.25
CA ALA A 71 -24.53 -8.48 14.02
C ALA A 71 -24.74 -9.10 15.42
N ILE A 72 -23.85 -9.98 15.82
CA ILE A 72 -23.91 -10.69 17.10
C ILE A 72 -22.64 -10.40 17.88
N HIS A 73 -22.78 -9.77 19.04
CA HIS A 73 -21.70 -9.51 19.99
C HIS A 73 -21.89 -10.41 21.21
N ALA A 74 -21.15 -11.52 21.21
CA ALA A 74 -21.15 -12.49 22.31
C ALA A 74 -19.82 -12.39 23.06
N TYR A 75 -19.85 -11.90 24.31
CA TYR A 75 -18.60 -11.62 25.04
C TYR A 75 -17.86 -12.90 25.47
N GLN A 76 -18.56 -14.02 25.58
CA GLN A 76 -17.99 -15.35 25.73
C GLN A 76 -18.14 -16.10 24.39
N PRO A 77 -17.13 -16.91 24.01
CA PRO A 77 -17.23 -17.77 22.83
C PRO A 77 -18.52 -18.58 22.86
N SER A 78 -19.35 -18.41 21.84
CA SER A 78 -20.73 -18.88 21.83
C SER A 78 -21.09 -19.65 20.56
N ARG A 79 -20.48 -19.30 19.44
CA ARG A 79 -20.75 -19.90 18.13
C ARG A 79 -20.27 -21.34 18.09
N ALA A 80 -21.15 -22.26 17.70
CA ALA A 80 -20.89 -23.71 17.67
C ALA A 80 -20.49 -24.36 19.01
N VAL A 81 -20.42 -23.59 20.10
CA VAL A 81 -20.13 -24.07 21.45
C VAL A 81 -21.39 -24.07 22.30
N ALA A 82 -22.12 -22.95 22.34
CA ALA A 82 -23.29 -22.78 23.20
C ALA A 82 -24.56 -22.43 22.42
N PHE A 83 -24.43 -21.78 21.26
CA PHE A 83 -25.52 -21.52 20.33
C PHE A 83 -25.35 -22.38 19.07
N THR A 84 -26.36 -23.21 18.80
CA THR A 84 -26.44 -24.14 17.66
C THR A 84 -27.60 -23.81 16.72
N GLY A 85 -28.23 -22.66 16.94
CA GLY A 85 -29.35 -22.17 16.14
C GLY A 85 -28.93 -21.62 14.78
N THR A 86 -29.92 -21.28 13.96
CA THR A 86 -29.71 -20.78 12.60
C THR A 86 -29.64 -19.26 12.58
N VAL A 87 -28.66 -18.70 11.87
CA VAL A 87 -28.58 -17.26 11.60
C VAL A 87 -28.52 -17.07 10.09
N ARG A 88 -29.50 -16.34 9.53
CA ARG A 88 -29.62 -16.16 8.07
C ARG A 88 -29.99 -14.72 7.71
N ALA A 89 -29.40 -14.24 6.62
CA ALA A 89 -29.69 -12.95 6.01
C ALA A 89 -29.65 -13.10 4.48
N ARG A 90 -30.50 -13.97 3.93
CA ARG A 90 -30.54 -14.32 2.50
C ARG A 90 -31.33 -13.29 1.71
N ALA A 91 -31.12 -13.23 0.40
CA ALA A 91 -32.04 -12.52 -0.49
C ALA A 91 -33.41 -13.21 -0.52
N GLY A 92 -34.45 -12.46 -0.83
CA GLY A 92 -35.76 -13.05 -1.15
C GLY A 92 -35.78 -13.53 -2.59
N PRO A 93 -36.33 -14.72 -2.90
CA PRO A 93 -36.33 -15.26 -4.27
C PRO A 93 -37.05 -14.33 -5.24
N ALA A 94 -36.49 -14.13 -6.44
CA ALA A 94 -37.18 -13.48 -7.55
C ALA A 94 -38.27 -14.38 -8.12
N TYR A 95 -39.31 -13.77 -8.69
CA TYR A 95 -40.33 -14.50 -9.45
C TYR A 95 -40.03 -14.35 -10.94
N GLY A 96 -40.04 -15.47 -11.69
CA GLY A 96 -39.71 -15.48 -13.12
C GLY A 96 -38.21 -15.47 -13.44
N SER A 97 -37.86 -15.35 -14.72
CA SER A 97 -36.49 -15.54 -15.25
C SER A 97 -35.86 -14.31 -15.89
N TRP A 98 -36.50 -13.14 -15.81
CA TRP A 98 -36.13 -11.96 -16.61
C TRP A 98 -35.17 -10.98 -15.92
N SER A 99 -34.99 -11.06 -14.59
CA SER A 99 -34.09 -10.17 -13.85
C SER A 99 -33.23 -10.89 -12.81
N PRO A 100 -32.06 -10.32 -12.46
CA PRO A 100 -31.13 -10.97 -11.54
C PRO A 100 -31.66 -10.97 -10.10
N GLN A 101 -31.43 -12.07 -9.41
CA GLN A 101 -31.73 -12.29 -8.01
C GLN A 101 -31.12 -11.19 -7.13
N ALA A 102 -31.79 -10.70 -6.09
CA ALA A 102 -31.17 -9.73 -5.17
C ALA A 102 -29.98 -10.33 -4.41
N ALA A 103 -29.10 -9.46 -3.89
CA ALA A 103 -27.93 -9.89 -3.13
C ALA A 103 -28.30 -10.39 -1.73
N ALA A 104 -27.54 -11.35 -1.23
CA ALA A 104 -27.55 -11.72 0.18
C ALA A 104 -27.17 -10.53 1.06
N GLY A 105 -27.62 -10.62 2.31
CA GLY A 105 -27.21 -9.78 3.41
C GLY A 105 -25.90 -10.25 4.04
N THR A 106 -25.64 -9.79 5.26
CA THR A 106 -24.41 -10.11 5.99
C THR A 106 -24.71 -10.58 7.41
N VAL A 107 -24.05 -11.65 7.86
CA VAL A 107 -24.06 -12.08 9.25
C VAL A 107 -22.66 -11.86 9.85
N TYR A 108 -22.55 -10.99 10.84
CA TYR A 108 -21.31 -10.65 11.51
C TYR A 108 -21.30 -11.17 12.95
N TRP A 109 -20.23 -11.87 13.33
CA TRP A 109 -19.98 -12.36 14.68
C TRP A 109 -18.76 -11.68 15.26
N CYS A 110 -18.98 -11.06 16.43
CA CYS A 110 -17.97 -10.63 17.37
C CYS A 110 -18.00 -11.64 18.53
N ASP A 111 -17.23 -12.73 18.40
CA ASP A 111 -17.27 -13.85 19.33
C ASP A 111 -16.08 -13.81 20.29
N GLY A 112 -16.38 -13.92 21.59
CA GLY A 112 -15.42 -13.63 22.65
C GLY A 112 -15.13 -12.13 22.79
N ARG A 113 -14.48 -11.76 23.89
CA ARG A 113 -14.09 -10.39 24.18
C ARG A 113 -12.64 -10.30 24.62
N VAL A 114 -11.85 -9.48 23.95
CA VAL A 114 -10.47 -9.17 24.34
C VAL A 114 -10.41 -8.10 25.43
N SER A 115 -9.24 -8.00 26.07
CA SER A 115 -8.97 -6.93 27.03
C SER A 115 -9.05 -5.55 26.35
N GLU A 116 -9.26 -4.51 27.14
CA GLU A 116 -9.29 -3.14 26.61
C GLU A 116 -7.93 -2.72 26.06
N SER A 117 -6.86 -3.12 26.76
CA SER A 117 -5.48 -2.93 26.30
C SER A 117 -5.20 -3.62 24.97
N GLU A 118 -5.72 -4.83 24.76
CA GLU A 118 -5.51 -5.58 23.52
C GLU A 118 -6.31 -5.00 22.36
N ALA A 119 -7.58 -4.63 22.58
CA ALA A 119 -8.36 -3.93 21.57
C ALA A 119 -7.81 -2.54 21.22
N ALA A 120 -7.26 -1.83 22.21
CA ALA A 120 -6.58 -0.55 21.98
C ALA A 120 -5.43 -0.73 20.99
N LEU A 121 -4.68 -1.84 21.06
CA LEU A 121 -3.65 -2.18 20.08
C LEU A 121 -4.19 -2.44 18.66
N GLU A 122 -5.49 -2.47 18.42
CA GLU A 122 -6.07 -2.59 17.08
C GLU A 122 -6.77 -1.29 16.62
N GLY A 123 -6.89 -0.30 17.51
CA GLY A 123 -7.54 0.97 17.22
C GLY A 123 -8.96 0.80 16.67
N GLU A 124 -9.28 1.51 15.58
CA GLU A 124 -10.60 1.45 14.94
C GLU A 124 -10.97 0.06 14.39
N ALA A 125 -9.99 -0.82 14.16
CA ALA A 125 -10.23 -2.15 13.61
C ALA A 125 -10.98 -3.07 14.58
N ASN A 126 -10.81 -2.86 15.90
CA ASN A 126 -11.45 -3.67 16.95
C ASN A 126 -12.13 -2.81 18.03
N ALA A 127 -12.83 -1.75 17.62
CA ALA A 127 -13.56 -0.86 18.54
C ALA A 127 -14.55 -1.58 19.48
N HIS A 128 -15.02 -2.77 19.10
CA HIS A 128 -15.96 -3.57 19.89
C HIS A 128 -15.30 -4.65 20.76
N ARG A 129 -13.96 -4.72 20.78
CA ARG A 129 -13.18 -5.65 21.60
C ARG A 129 -13.51 -7.11 21.30
N CYS A 130 -13.77 -7.45 20.06
CA CYS A 130 -14.07 -8.80 19.62
C CYS A 130 -12.84 -9.71 19.81
N GLY A 131 -13.06 -10.94 20.27
CA GLY A 131 -12.05 -12.01 20.21
C GLY A 131 -11.79 -12.45 18.78
N VAL A 132 -12.86 -12.79 18.06
CA VAL A 132 -12.83 -13.16 16.65
C VAL A 132 -13.95 -12.42 15.91
N ARG A 133 -13.60 -11.80 14.78
CA ARG A 133 -14.50 -11.08 13.88
C ARG A 133 -14.78 -11.95 12.66
N ARG A 134 -15.87 -12.70 12.69
CA ARG A 134 -16.28 -13.54 11.57
C ARG A 134 -17.40 -12.88 10.76
N LEU A 135 -17.25 -12.88 9.44
CA LEU A 135 -18.31 -12.46 8.51
C LEU A 135 -18.77 -13.68 7.72
N GLU A 136 -20.08 -13.93 7.67
CA GLU A 136 -20.68 -15.04 6.95
C GLU A 136 -21.62 -14.52 5.87
N LEU A 137 -21.46 -15.05 4.66
CA LEU A 137 -22.30 -14.77 3.50
C LEU A 137 -22.92 -16.08 3.02
N ASP A 138 -24.24 -16.16 3.08
CA ASP A 138 -25.04 -17.29 2.66
C ASP A 138 -26.30 -16.77 1.97
N ASN A 139 -26.53 -17.18 0.72
CA ASN A 139 -27.74 -16.89 -0.04
C ASN A 139 -28.66 -18.12 -0.21
N GLY A 140 -28.34 -19.24 0.46
CA GLY A 140 -29.00 -20.53 0.27
C GLY A 140 -28.90 -21.04 -1.18
N ASP A 141 -29.90 -21.79 -1.61
CA ASP A 141 -29.94 -22.40 -2.96
C ASP A 141 -30.34 -21.41 -4.07
N LEU A 142 -30.27 -20.10 -3.81
CA LEU A 142 -30.65 -19.09 -4.79
C LEU A 142 -29.60 -18.98 -5.92
N PRO A 143 -30.04 -18.66 -7.15
CA PRO A 143 -29.11 -18.46 -8.27
C PRO A 143 -28.08 -17.38 -7.99
N GLU A 144 -26.88 -17.56 -8.56
CA GLU A 144 -25.83 -16.54 -8.55
C GLU A 144 -26.36 -15.23 -9.16
N THR A 145 -25.95 -14.10 -8.57
CA THR A 145 -26.40 -12.77 -8.97
C THR A 145 -25.21 -11.84 -9.24
N PRO A 146 -25.33 -10.90 -10.20
CA PRO A 146 -24.36 -9.82 -10.37
C PRO A 146 -24.39 -8.80 -9.22
N TYR A 147 -25.41 -8.82 -8.35
CA TYR A 147 -25.48 -7.97 -7.17
C TYR A 147 -24.75 -8.62 -5.99
N TYR A 148 -24.16 -7.80 -5.13
CA TYR A 148 -23.31 -8.29 -4.06
C TYR A 148 -23.53 -7.56 -2.73
N PRO A 149 -23.34 -8.25 -1.59
CA PRO A 149 -23.20 -7.59 -0.29
C PRO A 149 -22.04 -6.59 -0.30
N GLN A 150 -22.23 -5.49 0.43
CA GLN A 150 -21.27 -4.39 0.51
C GLN A 150 -20.99 -3.98 1.96
N LEU A 151 -19.70 -3.94 2.30
CA LEU A 151 -19.21 -3.30 3.52
C LEU A 151 -19.22 -1.78 3.31
N SER A 152 -19.97 -1.07 4.16
CA SER A 152 -20.20 0.36 4.03
C SER A 152 -19.24 1.15 4.92
N ILE A 153 -18.71 2.26 4.39
CA ILE A 153 -17.76 3.16 5.06
C ILE A 153 -18.46 4.21 5.95
N VAL A 154 -19.48 3.78 6.71
CA VAL A 154 -20.26 4.68 7.57
C VAL A 154 -19.41 5.17 8.74
N GLY A 155 -19.51 6.46 9.06
CA GLY A 155 -18.87 7.05 10.24
C GLY A 155 -17.37 7.28 10.12
N GLY A 156 -16.84 7.34 8.89
CA GLY A 156 -15.41 7.58 8.64
C GLY A 156 -14.52 6.35 8.81
N ARG A 157 -15.09 5.18 9.11
CA ARG A 157 -14.34 3.93 9.25
C ARG A 157 -13.68 3.56 7.92
N ARG A 158 -12.35 3.40 7.95
CA ARG A 158 -11.57 3.03 6.76
C ARG A 158 -10.88 1.69 6.90
N ARG A 159 -10.80 1.12 8.11
CA ARG A 159 -10.24 -0.22 8.33
C ARG A 159 -11.29 -1.26 8.74
N PHE A 160 -11.38 -2.28 7.91
CA PHE A 160 -12.17 -3.49 8.11
C PHE A 160 -11.21 -4.66 8.28
N VAL A 161 -11.17 -5.24 9.47
CA VAL A 161 -10.46 -6.50 9.72
C VAL A 161 -11.49 -7.57 9.97
N ILE A 162 -11.43 -8.63 9.18
CA ILE A 162 -12.23 -9.84 9.27
C ILE A 162 -11.25 -10.97 9.55
N ASP A 163 -11.39 -11.60 10.71
CA ASP A 163 -10.53 -12.71 11.11
C ASP A 163 -10.93 -13.98 10.31
N GLU A 164 -12.24 -14.15 10.05
CA GLU A 164 -12.77 -15.28 9.29
C GLU A 164 -13.87 -14.81 8.32
N LEU A 165 -13.65 -14.93 7.01
CA LEU A 165 -14.72 -14.76 6.01
C LEU A 165 -15.22 -16.14 5.59
N HIS A 166 -16.49 -16.43 5.86
CA HIS A 166 -17.12 -17.68 5.50
C HIS A 166 -18.14 -17.48 4.38
N LEU A 167 -17.93 -18.18 3.26
CA LEU A 167 -18.76 -18.09 2.07
C LEU A 167 -19.47 -19.43 1.85
N GLU A 168 -20.69 -19.55 2.38
CA GLU A 168 -21.48 -20.76 2.22
C GLU A 168 -21.92 -20.92 0.75
N THR A 169 -22.29 -19.81 0.11
CA THR A 169 -22.71 -19.77 -1.29
C THR A 169 -21.81 -18.87 -2.11
N ALA A 170 -21.65 -19.17 -3.40
CA ALA A 170 -20.87 -18.34 -4.32
C ALA A 170 -21.40 -16.90 -4.32
N THR A 171 -20.52 -15.95 -4.01
CA THR A 171 -20.91 -14.53 -3.94
C THR A 171 -19.74 -13.62 -4.28
N THR A 172 -20.05 -12.38 -4.64
CA THR A 172 -19.05 -11.32 -4.68
C THR A 172 -19.19 -10.51 -3.40
N LEU A 173 -18.10 -10.21 -2.69
CA LEU A 173 -18.10 -9.25 -1.59
C LEU A 173 -17.47 -7.95 -2.10
N SER A 174 -18.09 -6.81 -1.80
CA SER A 174 -17.50 -5.51 -2.12
C SER A 174 -17.31 -4.63 -0.90
N VAL A 175 -16.43 -3.67 -1.04
CA VAL A 175 -16.29 -2.56 -0.11
C VAL A 175 -16.75 -1.29 -0.81
N GLN A 176 -17.47 -0.43 -0.11
CA GLN A 176 -17.94 0.84 -0.64
C GLN A 176 -16.75 1.74 -1.01
N THR A 177 -16.83 2.39 -2.17
CA THR A 177 -15.84 3.38 -2.62
C THR A 177 -15.79 4.58 -1.69
N PRO A 178 -14.60 5.12 -1.37
CA PRO A 178 -14.48 6.45 -0.82
C PRO A 178 -15.11 7.50 -1.74
N ASP A 179 -15.70 8.55 -1.19
CA ASP A 179 -16.26 9.67 -1.97
C ASP A 179 -15.17 10.54 -2.62
N THR A 180 -13.89 10.38 -2.21
CA THR A 180 -12.75 11.14 -2.74
C THR A 180 -12.19 10.51 -4.03
N PRO A 181 -11.98 11.29 -5.10
CA PRO A 181 -11.42 10.78 -6.35
C PRO A 181 -10.01 10.20 -6.15
N TYR A 182 -9.76 9.02 -6.73
CA TYR A 182 -8.47 8.33 -6.66
C TYR A 182 -7.36 9.13 -7.36
N SER A 183 -6.22 9.29 -6.69
CA SER A 183 -4.96 9.68 -7.30
C SER A 183 -3.84 8.79 -6.75
N GLU A 184 -2.85 8.47 -7.59
CA GLU A 184 -1.63 7.74 -7.18
C GLU A 184 -0.78 8.49 -6.15
N TRP A 185 -1.12 9.76 -5.91
CA TRP A 185 -0.47 10.71 -5.01
C TRP A 185 -1.28 10.94 -3.71
N VAL A 186 -2.41 10.24 -3.49
CA VAL A 186 -3.21 10.42 -2.26
C VAL A 186 -2.66 9.54 -1.12
N PRO A 187 -2.51 10.07 0.11
CA PRO A 187 -2.12 9.32 1.31
C PRO A 187 -2.88 8.00 1.49
N ASP A 188 -2.21 6.96 1.99
CA ASP A 188 -2.83 5.67 2.38
C ASP A 188 -4.04 5.83 3.33
N ASP A 189 -4.09 6.91 4.12
CA ASP A 189 -5.21 7.17 5.01
C ASP A 189 -6.52 7.53 4.31
N SER A 190 -6.49 7.91 3.03
CA SER A 190 -7.70 8.01 2.20
C SER A 190 -8.17 6.66 1.66
N TRP A 191 -7.38 5.60 1.85
CA TRP A 191 -7.69 4.28 1.37
C TRP A 191 -8.54 3.53 2.38
N VAL A 192 -9.42 2.69 1.85
CA VAL A 192 -10.17 1.73 2.65
C VAL A 192 -9.39 0.42 2.68
N TYR A 193 -9.09 -0.08 3.86
CA TYR A 193 -8.40 -1.35 4.06
C TYR A 193 -9.39 -2.43 4.42
N LEU A 194 -9.43 -3.48 3.62
CA LEU A 194 -10.06 -4.74 3.97
C LEU A 194 -8.96 -5.78 4.19
N VAL A 195 -8.81 -6.19 5.44
CA VAL A 195 -7.93 -7.29 5.84
C VAL A 195 -8.80 -8.50 6.13
N ILE A 196 -8.60 -9.58 5.38
CA ILE A 196 -9.26 -10.86 5.61
C ILE A 196 -8.19 -11.85 6.02
N SER A 197 -8.34 -12.45 7.19
CA SER A 197 -7.28 -13.27 7.79
C SER A 197 -7.39 -14.75 7.43
N SER A 198 -8.61 -15.20 7.12
CA SER A 198 -8.86 -16.51 6.53
C SER A 198 -10.16 -16.51 5.73
N MET A 199 -10.24 -17.34 4.70
CA MET A 199 -11.46 -17.60 3.94
C MET A 199 -11.80 -19.09 3.93
N SER A 200 -13.07 -19.41 4.16
CA SER A 200 -13.58 -20.78 4.19
C SER A 200 -14.96 -20.90 3.55
N GLY A 201 -15.38 -22.13 3.26
CA GLY A 201 -16.75 -22.45 2.86
C GLY A 201 -16.90 -22.91 1.41
N PRO A 202 -17.97 -23.65 1.09
CA PRO A 202 -18.16 -24.30 -0.20
C PRO A 202 -18.36 -23.33 -1.37
N GLY A 203 -18.81 -22.09 -1.10
CA GLY A 203 -18.96 -21.04 -2.11
C GLY A 203 -17.65 -20.39 -2.55
N LEU A 204 -16.56 -20.58 -1.81
CA LEU A 204 -15.27 -19.90 -2.01
C LEU A 204 -14.69 -20.02 -3.43
N PRO A 205 -14.67 -21.20 -4.10
CA PRO A 205 -14.01 -21.35 -5.40
C PRO A 205 -14.59 -20.50 -6.54
N LYS A 206 -15.83 -20.03 -6.39
CA LYS A 206 -16.53 -19.17 -7.36
C LYS A 206 -16.75 -17.75 -6.85
N SER A 207 -16.31 -17.48 -5.63
CA SER A 207 -16.51 -16.18 -5.01
C SER A 207 -15.40 -15.20 -5.39
N THR A 208 -15.72 -13.91 -5.39
CA THR A 208 -14.72 -12.86 -5.66
C THR A 208 -14.82 -11.74 -4.64
N ILE A 209 -13.71 -11.04 -4.42
CA ILE A 209 -13.71 -9.77 -3.68
C ILE A 209 -13.51 -8.66 -4.68
N ARG A 210 -14.50 -7.77 -4.78
CA ARG A 210 -14.46 -6.61 -5.66
C ARG A 210 -13.98 -5.40 -4.87
N SER A 211 -12.80 -4.93 -5.21
CA SER A 211 -12.28 -3.64 -4.74
C SER A 211 -12.45 -2.57 -5.82
N PHE A 212 -12.52 -1.32 -5.37
CA PHE A 212 -12.52 -0.15 -6.24
C PHE A 212 -11.28 0.69 -5.98
N ALA A 213 -11.03 1.69 -6.82
CA ALA A 213 -9.91 2.61 -6.64
C ALA A 213 -9.97 3.26 -5.25
N GLY A 214 -8.82 3.32 -4.56
CA GLY A 214 -8.75 3.76 -3.16
C GLY A 214 -9.18 2.69 -2.14
N THR A 215 -9.29 1.42 -2.52
CA THR A 215 -9.46 0.30 -1.57
C THR A 215 -8.28 -0.66 -1.66
N SER A 216 -7.55 -0.85 -0.56
CA SER A 216 -6.57 -1.92 -0.40
C SER A 216 -7.25 -3.16 0.16
N VAL A 217 -7.05 -4.30 -0.49
CA VAL A 217 -7.56 -5.59 -0.02
C VAL A 217 -6.38 -6.52 0.20
N SER A 218 -6.17 -6.89 1.45
CA SER A 218 -5.16 -7.86 1.87
C SER A 218 -5.88 -9.10 2.37
N ILE A 219 -5.65 -10.22 1.70
CA ILE A 219 -6.22 -11.53 2.06
C ILE A 219 -5.06 -12.38 2.53
N PHE A 220 -5.22 -13.02 3.67
CA PHE A 220 -4.32 -13.99 4.27
C PHE A 220 -5.13 -15.30 4.41
N GLY A 221 -4.51 -16.45 4.16
CA GLY A 221 -5.16 -17.77 4.30
C GLY A 221 -6.41 -18.01 3.44
N SER A 222 -6.25 -18.59 2.25
CA SER A 222 -7.39 -19.21 1.55
C SER A 222 -7.30 -20.72 1.75
N GLU A 223 -8.40 -21.39 2.15
CA GLU A 223 -8.46 -22.87 2.17
C GLU A 223 -8.13 -23.52 0.81
N THR A 224 -7.98 -22.74 -0.26
CA THR A 224 -7.48 -23.19 -1.57
C THR A 224 -5.98 -23.02 -1.86
N VAL A 225 -5.14 -22.45 -0.97
CA VAL A 225 -3.67 -22.41 -1.16
C VAL A 225 -2.89 -22.53 0.16
N SER A 226 -2.11 -23.61 0.26
CA SER A 226 -0.96 -23.90 1.14
C SER A 226 -0.92 -23.25 2.55
N PRO A 227 -1.20 -24.02 3.63
CA PRO A 227 -1.38 -23.53 5.02
C PRO A 227 -0.08 -23.04 5.72
N SER A 228 1.01 -22.87 4.98
CA SER A 228 2.27 -22.21 5.36
C SER A 228 3.30 -22.54 4.29
N LEU A 229 4.08 -21.55 3.85
CA LEU A 229 5.23 -21.79 2.99
C LEU A 229 6.50 -21.54 3.80
N THR A 230 7.15 -22.63 4.21
CA THR A 230 8.50 -22.56 4.78
C THR A 230 9.51 -23.05 3.75
N LEU A 231 10.46 -22.20 3.38
CA LEU A 231 11.61 -22.56 2.55
C LEU A 231 12.86 -22.59 3.43
N ASN A 232 13.58 -23.71 3.43
CA ASN A 232 14.80 -23.90 4.19
C ASN A 232 15.93 -24.34 3.25
N GLY A 233 16.98 -23.53 3.12
CA GLY A 233 18.06 -23.76 2.13
C GLY A 233 17.58 -23.79 0.67
N THR A 234 18.38 -24.40 -0.23
CA THR A 234 18.08 -24.53 -1.67
C THR A 234 17.26 -25.79 -2.02
N SER A 235 16.30 -26.23 -1.20
CA SER A 235 15.50 -27.41 -1.56
C SER A 235 14.16 -27.51 -0.82
N LEU A 236 13.07 -27.66 -1.58
CA LEU A 236 12.23 -28.84 -1.33
C LEU A 236 13.12 -30.03 -1.69
N VAL A 237 13.44 -30.91 -0.73
CA VAL A 237 14.11 -32.21 -0.93
C VAL A 237 14.46 -32.53 -2.39
N SER A 238 15.63 -32.08 -2.86
CA SER A 238 16.64 -32.75 -3.68
C SER A 238 17.49 -31.73 -4.45
N ASP A 239 18.79 -31.76 -4.16
CA ASP A 239 19.95 -31.17 -4.85
C ASP A 239 20.37 -29.70 -4.61
N PRO A 240 21.70 -29.46 -4.39
CA PRO A 240 22.32 -28.16 -4.57
C PRO A 240 22.24 -27.77 -6.05
N GLY A 241 21.62 -26.63 -6.35
CA GLY A 241 21.45 -26.12 -7.72
C GLY A 241 20.00 -25.98 -8.19
N SER A 242 18.99 -26.20 -7.33
CA SER A 242 17.60 -25.95 -7.69
C SER A 242 17.32 -24.43 -7.87
N PRO A 243 16.56 -24.02 -8.90
CA PRO A 243 16.29 -22.61 -9.18
C PRO A 243 15.41 -21.96 -8.09
N PRO A 244 15.49 -20.64 -7.90
CA PRO A 244 14.61 -19.92 -6.98
C PRO A 244 13.13 -20.16 -7.33
N ARG A 245 12.25 -20.11 -6.34
CA ARG A 245 10.81 -20.20 -6.61
C ARG A 245 10.35 -18.91 -7.28
N THR A 246 9.89 -19.02 -8.53
CA THR A 246 9.40 -17.87 -9.29
C THR A 246 7.87 -17.76 -9.22
N PHE A 247 7.41 -16.60 -8.77
CA PHE A 247 6.03 -16.16 -8.88
C PHE A 247 5.91 -15.28 -10.12
N ALA A 248 5.20 -15.71 -11.16
CA ALA A 248 5.27 -15.05 -12.46
C ALA A 248 4.49 -13.72 -12.53
N GLN A 249 3.26 -13.68 -12.01
CA GLN A 249 2.37 -12.52 -12.09
C GLN A 249 1.23 -12.56 -11.08
N GLY A 250 0.64 -11.41 -10.76
CA GLY A 250 -0.56 -11.32 -9.93
C GLY A 250 -0.29 -11.02 -8.45
N ARG A 251 -1.17 -11.50 -7.57
CA ARG A 251 -1.09 -11.30 -6.12
C ARG A 251 -1.03 -12.67 -5.44
N TYR A 252 -0.14 -12.81 -4.45
CA TYR A 252 0.04 -14.03 -3.67
C TYR A 252 -0.19 -13.74 -2.19
N ALA A 253 -0.70 -14.72 -1.46
CA ALA A 253 -1.09 -14.58 -0.06
C ALA A 253 -0.78 -15.86 0.72
N PHE A 254 -0.32 -15.72 1.96
CA PHE A 254 0.02 -16.82 2.85
C PHE A 254 -0.49 -16.53 4.27
N ASP A 255 -0.75 -17.57 5.06
CA ASP A 255 -0.85 -17.39 6.52
C ASP A 255 0.52 -17.04 7.08
N LYS A 256 1.51 -17.81 6.67
CA LYS A 256 2.88 -17.66 7.13
C LYS A 256 3.86 -17.95 6.01
N LEU A 257 4.74 -16.98 5.75
CA LEU A 257 5.83 -17.10 4.80
C LEU A 257 7.16 -17.05 5.57
N ARG A 258 7.87 -18.18 5.58
CA ARG A 258 9.19 -18.31 6.22
C ARG A 258 10.25 -18.59 5.18
N LEU A 259 11.21 -17.67 5.05
CA LEU A 259 12.38 -17.82 4.19
C LEU A 259 13.63 -17.90 5.06
N LEU A 260 14.19 -19.10 5.19
CA LEU A 260 15.30 -19.38 6.08
C LEU A 260 16.58 -19.67 5.30
N ASP A 261 17.72 -19.59 5.97
CA ASP A 261 19.04 -19.89 5.43
C ASP A 261 19.28 -19.21 4.07
N SER A 262 19.61 -19.95 3.01
CA SER A 262 19.88 -19.40 1.68
C SER A 262 18.67 -19.47 0.73
N SER A 263 17.46 -19.54 1.26
CA SER A 263 16.26 -19.64 0.44
C SER A 263 16.06 -18.41 -0.45
N ALA A 264 15.59 -18.62 -1.67
CA ALA A 264 15.39 -17.55 -2.65
C ALA A 264 14.01 -17.64 -3.31
N VAL A 265 13.34 -16.49 -3.35
CA VAL A 265 12.06 -16.26 -4.03
C VAL A 265 12.27 -15.19 -5.08
N THR A 266 11.73 -15.40 -6.28
CA THR A 266 11.72 -14.42 -7.35
C THR A 266 10.28 -13.98 -7.64
N LEU A 267 10.03 -12.68 -7.59
CA LEU A 267 8.78 -12.05 -8.00
C LEU A 267 8.97 -11.52 -9.42
N GLY A 268 8.30 -12.13 -10.40
CA GLY A 268 8.31 -11.70 -11.78
C GLY A 268 7.75 -10.28 -11.96
N ALA A 269 8.07 -9.64 -13.07
CA ALA A 269 7.70 -8.23 -13.34
C ALA A 269 6.17 -7.95 -13.30
N GLY A 270 5.34 -8.99 -13.45
CA GLY A 270 3.87 -8.89 -13.36
C GLY A 270 3.29 -9.08 -11.96
N VAL A 271 4.11 -9.35 -10.94
CA VAL A 271 3.66 -9.47 -9.56
C VAL A 271 3.33 -8.10 -9.01
N LYS A 272 2.15 -7.96 -8.39
CA LYS A 272 1.68 -6.72 -7.79
C LYS A 272 1.76 -6.75 -6.26
N ALA A 273 1.55 -7.91 -5.65
CA ALA A 273 1.62 -8.03 -4.20
C ALA A 273 2.02 -9.44 -3.73
N LEU A 274 2.71 -9.48 -2.60
CA LEU A 274 3.02 -10.67 -1.80
C LEU A 274 2.53 -10.41 -0.37
N GLY A 275 1.50 -11.13 0.04
CA GLY A 275 0.84 -11.00 1.34
C GLY A 275 1.19 -12.14 2.30
N ALA A 276 1.37 -11.85 3.59
CA ALA A 276 1.40 -12.88 4.63
C ALA A 276 0.80 -12.39 5.96
N ALA A 277 0.20 -13.25 6.80
CA ALA A 277 -0.11 -12.82 8.17
C ALA A 277 1.20 -12.62 8.96
N GLU A 278 2.14 -13.55 8.80
CA GLU A 278 3.52 -13.44 9.28
C GLU A 278 4.53 -13.66 8.14
N LEU A 279 5.50 -12.76 8.02
CA LEU A 279 6.68 -12.91 7.16
C LEU A 279 7.92 -12.97 8.03
N ASP A 280 8.71 -14.03 7.89
CA ASP A 280 9.97 -14.19 8.63
C ASP A 280 11.09 -14.63 7.69
N MET A 281 12.02 -13.72 7.45
CA MET A 281 13.21 -13.93 6.62
C MET A 281 14.45 -13.95 7.51
N SER A 282 15.30 -14.98 7.38
CA SER A 282 16.53 -15.11 8.18
C SER A 282 17.65 -15.76 7.38
N GLY A 283 18.87 -15.77 7.93
CA GLY A 283 20.05 -16.23 7.20
C GLY A 283 20.39 -15.30 6.04
N SER A 284 20.68 -15.86 4.88
CA SER A 284 20.91 -15.15 3.61
C SER A 284 19.68 -15.16 2.68
N ALA A 285 18.49 -15.36 3.25
CA ALA A 285 17.26 -15.48 2.49
C ALA A 285 17.00 -14.25 1.62
N ARG A 286 16.50 -14.47 0.41
CA ARG A 286 16.34 -13.41 -0.59
C ARG A 286 14.98 -13.42 -1.26
N VAL A 287 14.37 -12.25 -1.35
CA VAL A 287 13.28 -11.95 -2.30
C VAL A 287 13.85 -11.05 -3.39
N SER A 288 13.95 -11.55 -4.61
CA SER A 288 14.35 -10.78 -5.79
C SER A 288 13.11 -10.38 -6.57
N ILE A 289 13.02 -9.13 -6.98
CA ILE A 289 11.99 -8.64 -7.89
C ILE A 289 12.61 -8.52 -9.28
N GLU A 290 11.89 -8.95 -10.31
CA GLU A 290 12.30 -8.80 -11.70
C GLU A 290 11.72 -7.53 -12.32
N GLY A 291 12.44 -6.96 -13.28
CA GLY A 291 11.99 -5.81 -14.04
C GLY A 291 12.09 -6.00 -15.56
N PRO A 292 11.73 -4.97 -16.34
CA PRO A 292 11.18 -3.70 -15.88
C PRO A 292 9.78 -3.88 -15.29
N GLN A 293 9.60 -3.44 -14.04
CA GLN A 293 8.30 -3.46 -13.38
C GLN A 293 7.33 -2.52 -14.13
N SER A 294 6.04 -2.85 -14.14
CA SER A 294 4.98 -1.98 -14.68
C SER A 294 4.28 -1.17 -13.59
N ASP A 295 4.23 -1.69 -12.36
CA ASP A 295 3.61 -1.12 -11.16
C ASP A 295 4.55 -1.24 -9.94
N GLN A 296 4.18 -0.62 -8.81
CA GLN A 296 4.84 -0.83 -7.52
C GLN A 296 4.52 -2.23 -6.97
N VAL A 297 5.54 -2.94 -6.48
CA VAL A 297 5.37 -4.24 -5.81
C VAL A 297 5.13 -4.03 -4.31
N ARG A 298 4.05 -4.61 -3.78
CA ARG A 298 3.68 -4.50 -2.36
C ARG A 298 3.99 -5.78 -1.59
N LEU A 299 4.71 -5.67 -0.48
CA LEU A 299 4.84 -6.73 0.52
C LEU A 299 3.95 -6.37 1.70
N GLU A 300 2.81 -7.05 1.79
CA GLU A 300 1.75 -6.73 2.75
C GLU A 300 1.73 -7.78 3.87
N VAL A 301 2.09 -7.38 5.08
CA VAL A 301 2.19 -8.29 6.22
C VAL A 301 1.25 -7.85 7.34
N ARG A 302 0.40 -8.75 7.82
CA ARG A 302 -0.62 -8.39 8.82
C ARG A 302 -0.02 -8.11 10.19
N ASP A 303 0.72 -9.08 10.74
CA ASP A 303 1.05 -9.11 12.17
C ASP A 303 2.53 -8.85 12.42
N HIS A 304 3.41 -9.65 11.80
CA HIS A 304 4.84 -9.58 12.05
C HIS A 304 5.64 -9.69 10.75
N PHE A 305 6.26 -8.58 10.34
CA PHE A 305 7.21 -8.52 9.24
C PHE A 305 8.61 -8.53 9.81
N ARG A 306 9.32 -9.66 9.69
CA ARG A 306 10.72 -9.78 10.05
C ARG A 306 11.62 -9.95 8.84
N LEU A 307 12.53 -8.99 8.64
CA LEU A 307 13.68 -9.11 7.76
C LEU A 307 14.93 -9.22 8.63
N GLY A 308 15.36 -10.43 8.93
CA GLY A 308 16.52 -10.71 9.78
C GLY A 308 17.85 -10.26 9.15
N SER A 309 18.88 -10.11 9.99
CA SER A 309 20.23 -9.76 9.53
C SER A 309 20.73 -10.75 8.47
N GLY A 310 21.28 -10.23 7.37
CA GLY A 310 21.78 -11.03 6.24
C GLY A 310 20.73 -11.35 5.16
N SER A 311 19.45 -11.26 5.48
CA SER A 311 18.36 -11.44 4.52
C SER A 311 18.14 -10.19 3.67
N SER A 312 17.56 -10.34 2.47
CA SER A 312 17.45 -9.24 1.51
C SER A 312 16.16 -9.23 0.68
N ILE A 313 15.63 -8.05 0.43
CA ILE A 313 14.59 -7.76 -0.57
C ILE A 313 15.22 -6.83 -1.62
N LEU A 314 15.31 -7.28 -2.87
CA LEU A 314 16.09 -6.62 -3.91
C LEU A 314 15.23 -6.33 -5.14
N ALA A 315 15.13 -5.05 -5.50
CA ALA A 315 14.54 -4.56 -6.75
C ALA A 315 15.55 -3.64 -7.48
N VAL A 316 16.77 -4.15 -7.64
CA VAL A 316 17.90 -3.41 -8.21
C VAL A 316 17.81 -3.39 -9.74
N GLY A 317 17.78 -2.20 -10.34
CA GLY A 317 17.67 -2.05 -11.79
C GLY A 317 16.35 -2.54 -12.40
N THR A 318 15.32 -2.74 -11.59
CA THR A 318 14.02 -3.27 -12.03
C THR A 318 13.05 -2.17 -12.49
N GLY A 319 13.52 -0.93 -12.52
CA GLY A 319 12.78 0.25 -12.94
C GLY A 319 12.73 0.43 -14.45
N TYR A 320 12.77 1.68 -14.90
CA TYR A 320 12.82 1.97 -16.33
C TYR A 320 14.20 1.62 -16.91
N GLY A 321 14.21 1.03 -18.10
CA GLY A 321 15.46 0.79 -18.85
C GLY A 321 16.06 2.09 -19.42
N SER A 322 17.20 1.95 -20.12
CA SER A 322 17.91 3.05 -20.77
C SER A 322 16.99 4.04 -21.50
N ASN A 323 17.18 5.34 -21.26
CA ASN A 323 16.37 6.45 -21.81
C ASN A 323 14.85 6.41 -21.52
N ALA A 324 14.37 5.42 -20.78
CA ALA A 324 12.98 5.33 -20.39
C ALA A 324 12.77 5.96 -19.02
N ARG A 325 11.57 6.54 -18.82
CA ARG A 325 11.21 7.28 -17.62
C ARG A 325 9.70 7.41 -17.48
N HIS A 326 9.27 7.82 -16.30
CA HIS A 326 7.92 8.34 -16.11
C HIS A 326 7.78 9.72 -16.82
N PRO A 327 6.60 10.08 -17.37
CA PRO A 327 6.40 11.36 -18.05
C PRO A 327 6.72 12.59 -17.20
N SER A 328 6.54 12.50 -15.87
CA SER A 328 6.85 13.60 -14.94
C SER A 328 8.34 13.80 -14.66
N CYS A 329 9.21 12.86 -15.01
CA CYS A 329 10.66 12.99 -14.88
C CYS A 329 11.24 13.71 -16.09
N GLN A 330 12.36 14.43 -15.94
CA GLN A 330 13.05 14.97 -17.11
C GLN A 330 13.69 13.85 -17.95
N ALA A 331 13.70 14.02 -19.27
CA ALA A 331 14.50 13.17 -20.16
C ALA A 331 15.99 13.40 -19.93
N THR A 332 16.75 12.31 -19.89
CA THR A 332 18.22 12.32 -19.89
C THR A 332 18.75 12.55 -21.30
N LEU A 333 19.88 13.24 -21.43
CA LEU A 333 20.67 13.24 -22.66
C LEU A 333 21.56 11.99 -22.69
N PRO A 334 22.19 11.66 -23.84
CA PRO A 334 23.24 10.65 -23.85
C PRO A 334 24.30 10.94 -22.79
N ARG A 335 24.84 9.90 -22.13
CA ARG A 335 25.82 9.95 -21.03
C ARG A 335 25.32 10.52 -19.68
N ASP A 336 24.11 11.07 -19.62
CA ASP A 336 23.54 11.52 -18.36
C ASP A 336 23.09 10.34 -17.49
N GLY A 337 23.21 10.49 -16.18
CA GLY A 337 22.56 9.58 -15.25
C GLY A 337 21.06 9.82 -15.17
N GLY A 338 20.29 8.79 -14.80
CA GLY A 338 18.86 8.90 -14.55
C GLY A 338 18.53 9.94 -13.47
N LEU A 339 17.43 10.67 -13.64
CA LEU A 339 16.97 11.73 -12.72
C LEU A 339 15.67 11.32 -12.01
N HIS A 340 15.74 11.03 -10.72
CA HIS A 340 14.58 10.67 -9.88
C HIS A 340 14.40 11.65 -8.72
N GLY A 341 15.04 11.40 -7.56
CA GLY A 341 14.94 12.25 -6.37
C GLY A 341 15.82 13.50 -6.41
N GLY A 342 16.83 13.50 -7.28
CA GLY A 342 17.76 14.61 -7.48
C GLY A 342 18.02 14.93 -8.95
N GLY A 343 18.45 16.16 -9.23
CA GLY A 343 18.76 16.61 -10.60
C GLY A 343 18.88 18.13 -10.76
N PRO A 344 18.92 18.65 -11.99
CA PRO A 344 18.82 20.08 -12.25
C PRO A 344 17.50 20.64 -11.72
N ALA A 345 17.46 21.89 -11.29
CA ALA A 345 16.29 22.45 -10.60
C ALA A 345 14.95 22.27 -11.34
N GLY A 346 13.95 21.74 -10.62
CA GLY A 346 12.60 21.48 -11.13
C GLY A 346 12.50 20.31 -12.10
N LYS A 347 13.49 19.41 -12.13
CA LYS A 347 13.59 18.31 -13.10
C LYS A 347 13.50 16.91 -12.50
N SER A 348 13.53 16.82 -11.17
CA SER A 348 13.23 15.59 -10.44
C SER A 348 11.75 15.21 -10.57
N CYS A 349 11.39 14.00 -10.18
CA CYS A 349 10.00 13.53 -10.22
C CYS A 349 9.67 12.63 -9.02
N GLY A 350 8.38 12.36 -8.82
CA GLY A 350 7.91 11.54 -7.72
C GLY A 350 7.74 12.32 -6.43
N ASP A 351 6.81 11.87 -5.61
CA ASP A 351 6.54 12.44 -4.30
C ASP A 351 7.57 11.92 -3.29
N TYR A 352 8.06 12.80 -2.43
CA TYR A 352 9.01 12.46 -1.36
C TYR A 352 8.30 11.92 -0.13
N GLU A 353 7.02 12.25 0.10
CA GLU A 353 6.23 11.72 1.22
C GLU A 353 5.60 10.37 0.86
N TRP A 354 5.23 10.17 -0.41
CA TRP A 354 4.60 8.94 -0.89
C TRP A 354 5.19 8.41 -2.21
N PRO A 355 6.44 7.90 -2.20
CA PRO A 355 7.15 7.53 -3.40
C PRO A 355 6.64 6.21 -4.00
N VAL A 356 6.06 6.27 -5.19
CA VAL A 356 5.51 5.11 -5.93
C VAL A 356 6.12 4.91 -7.32
N LEU A 357 6.90 5.86 -7.81
CA LEU A 357 7.48 5.80 -9.16
C LEU A 357 8.75 4.95 -9.19
N ARG A 358 8.96 4.22 -10.27
CA ARG A 358 10.23 3.54 -10.51
C ARG A 358 11.29 4.52 -10.98
N GLY A 359 12.55 4.22 -10.70
CA GLY A 359 13.69 5.02 -11.12
C GLY A 359 13.80 5.09 -12.65
N PRO A 360 14.04 6.26 -13.24
CA PRO A 360 14.40 6.41 -14.65
C PRO A 360 15.74 5.75 -14.98
N GLY A 361 15.86 5.22 -16.20
CA GLY A 361 17.13 4.71 -16.71
C GLY A 361 18.09 5.84 -17.10
N GLY A 362 19.38 5.52 -17.16
CA GLY A 362 20.42 6.42 -17.63
C GLY A 362 20.34 6.65 -19.15
N GLY A 363 21.03 7.71 -19.59
CA GLY A 363 21.28 8.00 -20.99
C GLY A 363 22.20 6.97 -21.63
N PRO A 364 22.00 6.62 -22.91
CA PRO A 364 22.80 5.63 -23.61
C PRO A 364 24.20 6.16 -23.89
N GLY A 365 25.11 5.22 -24.12
CA GLY A 365 26.38 5.44 -24.81
C GLY A 365 26.20 5.36 -26.33
N SER A 366 27.29 5.44 -27.09
CA SER A 366 27.22 5.33 -28.57
C SER A 366 26.83 3.93 -29.06
N SER A 367 27.23 2.89 -28.33
CA SER A 367 26.97 1.48 -28.66
C SER A 367 26.39 0.67 -27.49
N SER A 368 26.07 1.34 -26.38
CA SER A 368 25.67 0.71 -25.12
C SER A 368 24.45 1.39 -24.50
N LEU A 369 23.68 0.60 -23.76
CA LEU A 369 22.50 1.09 -23.05
C LEU A 369 22.90 1.70 -21.70
N GLY A 370 22.19 2.76 -21.32
CA GLY A 370 22.21 3.31 -19.97
C GLY A 370 21.83 2.26 -18.92
N GLY A 371 22.33 2.43 -17.71
CA GLY A 371 21.92 1.62 -16.57
C GLY A 371 20.41 1.74 -16.33
N SER A 372 19.75 0.62 -16.01
CA SER A 372 18.33 0.64 -15.65
C SER A 372 18.13 1.31 -14.29
N GLY A 373 17.06 2.07 -14.14
CA GLY A 373 16.71 2.67 -12.85
C GLY A 373 16.22 1.64 -11.84
N GLY A 374 16.20 2.02 -10.56
CA GLY A 374 15.75 1.16 -9.47
C GLY A 374 14.24 0.90 -9.45
N GLY A 375 13.85 -0.18 -8.78
CA GLY A 375 12.45 -0.59 -8.69
C GLY A 375 11.55 0.31 -7.86
N SER A 376 10.28 -0.08 -7.75
CA SER A 376 9.36 0.51 -6.77
C SER A 376 8.79 -0.57 -5.86
N VAL A 377 9.00 -0.42 -4.55
CA VAL A 377 8.62 -1.38 -3.52
C VAL A 377 7.92 -0.67 -2.37
N MET A 378 6.81 -1.25 -1.91
CA MET A 378 6.10 -0.83 -0.70
C MET A 378 6.11 -1.97 0.32
N LEU A 379 6.57 -1.70 1.53
CA LEU A 379 6.49 -2.61 2.67
C LEU A 379 5.37 -2.12 3.60
N VAL A 380 4.39 -2.98 3.86
CA VAL A 380 3.23 -2.63 4.69
C VAL A 380 3.11 -3.60 5.83
N CYS A 381 3.19 -3.12 7.07
CA CYS A 381 2.85 -3.88 8.26
C CYS A 381 2.19 -2.96 9.29
N ASN A 382 0.96 -2.58 8.96
CA ASN A 382 0.22 -1.61 9.74
C ASN A 382 -1.20 -2.07 10.07
N ALA A 383 -1.59 -3.33 9.84
CA ALA A 383 -2.98 -3.83 9.92
C ALA A 383 -3.68 -3.55 11.25
N THR A 384 -2.93 -3.56 12.34
CA THR A 384 -3.35 -3.18 13.71
C THR A 384 -2.25 -2.30 14.33
N GLU A 385 -2.50 -1.62 15.44
CA GLU A 385 -1.43 -0.91 16.18
C GLU A 385 -0.39 -1.86 16.83
N SER A 386 -0.71 -3.16 16.93
CA SER A 386 0.23 -4.23 17.33
C SER A 386 1.09 -4.75 16.19
N SER A 387 0.75 -4.48 14.91
CA SER A 387 1.55 -4.88 13.77
C SER A 387 3.00 -4.38 13.92
N ALA A 388 3.95 -5.31 13.81
CA ALA A 388 5.35 -5.04 14.07
C ALA A 388 6.21 -5.35 12.84
N MET A 389 7.02 -4.37 12.44
CA MET A 389 7.99 -4.48 11.36
C MET A 389 9.41 -4.35 11.92
N GLU A 390 10.17 -5.44 11.87
CA GLU A 390 11.58 -5.52 12.26
C GLU A 390 12.46 -5.65 11.01
N LEU A 391 13.18 -4.58 10.64
CA LEU A 391 14.04 -4.52 9.46
C LEU A 391 15.52 -4.51 9.86
N ASN A 392 16.11 -5.70 10.01
CA ASN A 392 17.54 -5.91 10.30
C ASN A 392 18.38 -6.29 9.07
N GLY A 393 17.74 -6.71 7.99
CA GLY A 393 18.38 -7.05 6.72
C GLY A 393 18.49 -5.87 5.76
N THR A 394 18.57 -6.18 4.46
CA THR A 394 18.73 -5.17 3.41
C THR A 394 17.50 -5.08 2.52
N VAL A 395 17.00 -3.88 2.30
CA VAL A 395 16.02 -3.57 1.25
C VAL A 395 16.67 -2.61 0.28
N SER A 396 16.78 -2.98 -0.99
CA SER A 396 17.42 -2.15 -2.01
C SER A 396 16.55 -2.01 -3.24
N VAL A 397 16.32 -0.76 -3.62
CA VAL A 397 15.70 -0.33 -4.88
C VAL A 397 16.71 0.49 -5.69
N ASP A 398 17.99 0.09 -5.67
CA ASP A 398 19.07 0.85 -6.29
C ASP A 398 19.02 0.81 -7.83
N GLY A 399 19.54 1.86 -8.47
CA GLY A 399 19.79 1.89 -9.90
C GLY A 399 20.99 1.03 -10.30
N GLN A 400 21.02 0.58 -11.54
CA GLN A 400 22.18 -0.12 -12.11
C GLN A 400 23.18 0.86 -12.70
N SER A 401 24.46 0.54 -12.60
CA SER A 401 25.51 1.29 -13.28
C SER A 401 25.36 1.21 -14.80
N GLY A 402 25.82 2.25 -15.51
CA GLY A 402 26.07 2.14 -16.94
C GLY A 402 27.15 1.10 -17.20
N VAL A 403 27.04 0.37 -18.31
CA VAL A 403 28.04 -0.63 -18.72
C VAL A 403 28.42 -0.40 -20.18
N LEU A 404 29.69 -0.10 -20.44
CA LEU A 404 30.18 0.06 -21.81
C LEU A 404 30.14 -1.25 -22.59
N GLY A 405 29.92 -1.10 -23.90
CA GLY A 405 30.21 -2.15 -24.87
C GLY A 405 31.72 -2.31 -25.07
N SER A 406 32.13 -3.39 -25.74
CA SER A 406 33.53 -3.80 -25.91
C SER A 406 34.37 -2.96 -26.90
N SER A 407 33.91 -1.79 -27.35
CA SER A 407 34.58 -0.96 -28.37
C SER A 407 35.32 0.25 -27.80
N SER A 408 36.46 0.59 -28.42
CA SER A 408 37.49 1.47 -27.88
C SER A 408 37.40 2.95 -28.29
N PHE A 409 36.27 3.41 -28.83
CA PHE A 409 36.09 4.81 -29.31
C PHE A 409 34.70 5.37 -28.98
N ASP A 410 34.08 4.85 -27.91
CA ASP A 410 32.69 5.09 -27.58
C ASP A 410 32.53 5.98 -26.35
N PHE A 411 31.51 6.84 -26.36
CA PHE A 411 31.12 7.56 -25.17
C PHE A 411 30.28 6.69 -24.24
N ALA A 412 30.51 6.86 -22.94
CA ALA A 412 29.99 5.99 -21.91
C ALA A 412 28.48 6.18 -21.66
N PRO A 413 27.73 5.10 -21.36
CA PRO A 413 26.36 5.18 -20.89
C PRO A 413 26.29 5.66 -19.44
N GLY A 414 25.29 6.45 -19.09
CA GLY A 414 25.06 6.91 -17.72
C GLY A 414 24.43 5.84 -16.81
N GLY A 415 24.56 6.02 -15.50
CA GLY A 415 23.93 5.16 -14.50
C GLY A 415 22.43 5.39 -14.36
N GLY A 416 21.67 4.35 -14.03
CA GLY A 416 20.24 4.45 -13.71
C GLY A 416 20.00 5.15 -12.37
N ALA A 417 18.88 5.86 -12.22
CA ALA A 417 18.52 6.49 -10.96
C ALA A 417 18.11 5.45 -9.90
N GLY A 418 18.22 5.80 -8.63
CA GLY A 418 17.56 5.05 -7.56
C GLY A 418 16.04 4.99 -7.74
N GLY A 419 15.41 3.98 -7.15
CA GLY A 419 13.98 3.72 -7.22
C GLY A 419 13.15 4.42 -6.14
N SER A 420 11.98 3.86 -5.83
CA SER A 420 11.12 4.30 -4.72
C SER A 420 10.92 3.19 -3.71
N LEU A 421 11.21 3.49 -2.44
CA LEU A 421 10.93 2.60 -1.31
C LEU A 421 9.98 3.30 -0.34
N LEU A 422 8.82 2.69 -0.12
CA LEU A 422 7.84 3.17 0.85
C LEU A 422 7.67 2.14 1.97
N VAL A 423 7.84 2.57 3.21
CA VAL A 423 7.66 1.73 4.40
C VAL A 423 6.47 2.29 5.18
N VAL A 424 5.48 1.46 5.46
CA VAL A 424 4.30 1.82 6.26
C VAL A 424 4.17 0.81 7.39
N ALA A 425 4.43 1.24 8.62
CA ALA A 425 4.47 0.36 9.79
C ALA A 425 3.69 0.96 10.95
N SER A 426 2.96 0.12 11.69
CA SER A 426 2.43 0.56 12.98
C SER A 426 3.56 0.72 13.99
N ARG A 427 4.42 -0.29 14.10
CA ARG A 427 5.64 -0.28 14.92
C ARG A 427 6.83 -0.66 14.06
N LEU A 428 7.80 0.24 13.96
CA LEU A 428 9.04 0.00 13.22
C LEU A 428 10.22 -0.11 14.18
N SER A 429 11.06 -1.13 13.96
CA SER A 429 12.35 -1.30 14.63
C SER A 429 13.37 -1.97 13.72
N GLY A 430 14.63 -1.96 14.14
CA GLY A 430 15.70 -2.75 13.52
C GLY A 430 16.96 -1.96 13.22
N SER A 431 17.95 -2.62 12.64
CA SER A 431 19.28 -2.05 12.37
C SER A 431 19.75 -2.26 10.93
N GLY A 432 18.82 -2.55 10.02
CA GLY A 432 19.11 -2.94 8.63
C GLY A 432 19.51 -1.78 7.74
N THR A 433 19.60 -2.06 6.43
CA THR A 433 19.88 -1.05 5.40
C THR A 433 18.71 -0.91 4.45
N LEU A 434 18.22 0.32 4.28
CA LEU A 434 17.23 0.70 3.28
C LEU A 434 17.91 1.61 2.26
N SER A 435 17.91 1.22 0.98
CA SER A 435 18.72 1.88 -0.06
C SER A 435 17.91 2.16 -1.32
N ALA A 436 18.08 3.36 -1.86
CA ALA A 436 17.57 3.81 -3.15
C ALA A 436 18.65 4.63 -3.87
N ASP A 437 19.86 4.11 -3.95
CA ASP A 437 21.00 4.80 -4.51
C ASP A 437 21.01 4.73 -6.04
N GLY A 438 21.58 5.75 -6.68
CA GLY A 438 21.83 5.75 -8.11
C GLY A 438 22.98 4.83 -8.51
N GLY A 439 22.91 4.30 -9.74
CA GLY A 439 23.99 3.52 -10.34
C GLY A 439 25.15 4.41 -10.80
N ALA A 440 26.35 3.86 -10.86
CA ALA A 440 27.53 4.60 -11.31
C ALA A 440 27.50 4.90 -12.82
N GLY A 441 28.15 6.00 -13.21
CA GLY A 441 28.55 6.21 -14.59
C GLY A 441 29.62 5.19 -15.02
N ALA A 442 29.88 5.12 -16.32
CA ALA A 442 30.85 4.24 -16.94
C ALA A 442 32.03 5.04 -17.51
N ASP A 443 33.16 4.35 -17.68
CA ASP A 443 34.46 4.88 -18.14
C ASP A 443 34.56 5.01 -19.67
N GLY A 444 34.43 6.22 -20.19
CA GLY A 444 34.44 6.43 -21.64
C GLY A 444 35.85 6.45 -22.24
N TYR A 445 35.94 6.51 -23.57
CA TYR A 445 37.24 6.75 -24.20
C TYR A 445 37.71 8.20 -23.95
N GLU A 446 38.94 8.39 -23.46
CA GLU A 446 39.57 9.68 -23.16
C GLU A 446 38.79 10.60 -22.19
N THR A 447 37.90 11.44 -22.72
CA THR A 447 37.07 12.39 -21.94
C THR A 447 35.58 12.12 -22.09
N ASP A 448 35.25 10.98 -22.72
CA ASP A 448 33.89 10.62 -23.08
C ASP A 448 33.13 9.83 -21.99
N ASP A 449 33.46 10.12 -20.73
CA ASP A 449 32.88 9.54 -19.52
C ASP A 449 31.39 9.88 -19.31
N SER A 450 30.76 9.21 -18.35
CA SER A 450 29.35 9.44 -18.05
C SER A 450 29.05 9.73 -16.59
N ASN A 451 27.87 10.29 -16.36
CA ASN A 451 27.37 10.62 -15.05
C ASN A 451 26.72 9.40 -14.39
N GLY A 452 26.86 9.30 -13.07
CA GLY A 452 26.05 8.40 -12.26
C GLY A 452 24.61 8.89 -12.16
N GLY A 453 23.68 7.97 -11.91
CA GLY A 453 22.28 8.28 -11.66
C GLY A 453 22.08 9.01 -10.34
N SER A 454 21.02 9.80 -10.25
CA SER A 454 20.61 10.43 -8.98
C SER A 454 20.09 9.40 -7.97
N GLY A 455 20.08 9.79 -6.70
CA GLY A 455 19.38 9.04 -5.67
C GLY A 455 17.87 9.01 -5.91
N GLY A 456 17.24 7.98 -5.37
CA GLY A 456 15.81 7.74 -5.44
C GLY A 456 15.02 8.40 -4.32
N ARG A 457 13.89 7.80 -3.93
CA ARG A 457 13.06 8.32 -2.84
C ARG A 457 12.75 7.22 -1.85
N ILE A 458 13.02 7.47 -0.57
CA ILE A 458 12.62 6.62 0.53
C ILE A 458 11.67 7.41 1.42
N ALA A 459 10.51 6.84 1.75
CA ALA A 459 9.62 7.39 2.76
C ALA A 459 9.25 6.33 3.79
N ILE A 460 9.28 6.71 5.06
CA ILE A 460 8.97 5.83 6.18
C ILE A 460 7.84 6.48 6.98
N HIS A 461 6.70 5.80 7.02
CA HIS A 461 5.52 6.16 7.80
C HIS A 461 5.40 5.18 8.97
N ALA A 462 5.85 5.63 10.14
CA ALA A 462 5.78 4.88 11.38
C ALA A 462 4.71 5.49 12.28
N TYR A 463 3.59 4.79 12.48
CA TYR A 463 2.46 5.36 13.23
C TYR A 463 2.74 5.52 14.72
N GLN A 464 3.62 4.69 15.27
CA GLN A 464 4.23 4.90 16.58
C GLN A 464 5.65 5.47 16.43
N PRO A 465 6.09 6.36 17.34
CA PRO A 465 7.45 6.88 17.34
C PRO A 465 8.49 5.76 17.27
N SER A 466 9.35 5.82 16.25
CA SER A 466 10.19 4.71 15.82
C SER A 466 11.66 5.09 15.62
N ARG A 467 11.98 6.39 15.61
CA ARG A 467 13.34 6.89 15.36
C ARG A 467 14.40 6.38 16.33
N THR A 468 14.03 6.08 17.58
CA THR A 468 14.94 5.46 18.57
C THR A 468 15.00 3.94 18.44
N ASN A 469 14.05 3.34 17.73
CA ASN A 469 13.89 1.88 17.63
C ASN A 469 14.46 1.34 16.32
N PHE A 470 14.53 2.17 15.27
CA PHE A 470 15.25 1.89 14.04
C PHE A 470 16.59 2.64 14.02
N THR A 471 17.68 1.90 14.18
CA THR A 471 19.05 2.44 14.22
C THR A 471 19.86 2.05 12.97
N GLY A 472 19.16 1.63 11.91
CA GLY A 472 19.74 1.20 10.65
C GLY A 472 20.21 2.37 9.78
N THR A 473 20.70 2.05 8.58
CA THR A 473 21.09 3.02 7.57
C THR A 473 19.98 3.20 6.54
N VAL A 474 19.57 4.44 6.28
CA VAL A 474 18.64 4.78 5.21
C VAL A 474 19.34 5.75 4.26
N ARG A 475 19.49 5.38 2.98
CA ARG A 475 20.26 6.18 2.01
C ARG A 475 19.61 6.23 0.64
N ALA A 476 19.70 7.39 0.02
CA ALA A 476 19.29 7.64 -1.36
C ALA A 476 20.35 8.54 -2.03
N ARG A 477 21.58 8.05 -2.13
CA ARG A 477 22.73 8.80 -2.66
C ARG A 477 22.76 8.74 -4.18
N ALA A 478 23.43 9.71 -4.79
CA ALA A 478 23.77 9.58 -6.20
C ALA A 478 24.79 8.46 -6.43
N GLY A 479 24.79 7.90 -7.64
CA GLY A 479 25.90 7.11 -8.14
C GLY A 479 27.07 8.01 -8.52
N PRO A 480 28.33 7.55 -8.34
CA PRO A 480 29.49 8.31 -8.75
C PRO A 480 29.51 8.49 -10.28
N ALA A 481 29.90 9.67 -10.74
CA ALA A 481 30.30 9.87 -12.14
C ALA A 481 31.70 9.27 -12.37
N TYR A 482 32.01 8.95 -13.61
CA TYR A 482 33.38 8.63 -14.00
C TYR A 482 34.06 9.89 -14.57
N GLY A 483 35.35 10.07 -14.25
CA GLY A 483 36.15 11.21 -14.72
C GLY A 483 35.68 12.59 -14.24
N SER A 484 36.01 13.64 -15.01
CA SER A 484 35.77 15.06 -14.66
C SER A 484 34.86 15.79 -15.65
N TRP A 485 34.09 15.04 -16.45
CA TRP A 485 33.37 15.57 -17.61
C TRP A 485 32.18 16.48 -17.27
N SER A 486 31.45 16.20 -16.19
CA SER A 486 30.19 16.91 -15.86
C SER A 486 29.90 16.87 -14.35
N PRO A 487 29.12 17.82 -13.80
CA PRO A 487 28.66 17.77 -12.43
C PRO A 487 27.88 16.49 -12.10
N GLN A 488 28.22 15.89 -10.96
CA GLN A 488 27.64 14.63 -10.49
C GLN A 488 26.14 14.72 -10.23
N ALA A 489 25.42 13.60 -10.28
CA ALA A 489 24.02 13.59 -9.88
C ALA A 489 23.85 13.93 -8.39
N ALA A 490 22.69 14.47 -8.03
CA ALA A 490 22.38 14.79 -6.64
C ALA A 490 21.76 13.60 -5.90
N ALA A 491 21.92 13.60 -4.59
CA ALA A 491 21.15 12.72 -3.71
C ALA A 491 19.64 12.89 -3.93
N GLY A 492 18.92 11.84 -3.61
CA GLY A 492 17.49 11.81 -3.49
C GLY A 492 17.02 12.25 -2.12
N THR A 493 15.87 11.73 -1.69
CA THR A 493 15.22 12.13 -0.43
C THR A 493 14.93 10.94 0.47
N VAL A 494 15.21 11.10 1.76
CA VAL A 494 14.75 10.18 2.82
C VAL A 494 13.77 10.93 3.72
N TYR A 495 12.51 10.54 3.71
CA TYR A 495 11.44 11.16 4.48
C TYR A 495 10.96 10.27 5.61
N TRP A 496 10.73 10.87 6.78
CA TRP A 496 10.19 10.21 7.95
C TRP A 496 8.94 10.95 8.41
N CYS A 497 7.83 10.21 8.44
CA CYS A 497 6.59 10.55 9.13
C CYS A 497 6.59 9.73 10.42
N ASP A 498 7.08 10.32 11.52
CA ASP A 498 7.27 9.62 12.79
C ASP A 498 6.18 9.97 13.79
N GLY A 499 5.46 8.95 14.26
CA GLY A 499 4.24 9.11 15.04
C GLY A 499 3.06 9.56 14.18
N ARG A 500 1.84 9.41 14.74
CA ARG A 500 0.60 9.79 14.07
C ARG A 500 -0.27 10.69 14.95
N VAL A 501 -0.77 11.78 14.37
CA VAL A 501 -1.72 12.69 15.02
C VAL A 501 -3.17 12.32 14.71
N SER A 502 -4.10 12.90 15.47
CA SER A 502 -5.53 12.73 15.20
C SER A 502 -5.91 13.35 13.84
N GLU A 503 -7.03 12.90 13.26
CA GLU A 503 -7.53 13.45 12.00
C GLU A 503 -7.91 14.92 12.17
N SER A 504 -8.48 15.29 13.33
CA SER A 504 -8.80 16.66 13.68
C SER A 504 -7.56 17.56 13.76
N GLU A 505 -6.45 17.06 14.29
CA GLU A 505 -5.19 17.83 14.34
C GLU A 505 -4.61 18.01 12.94
N ALA A 506 -4.51 16.93 12.15
CA ALA A 506 -4.00 17.00 10.78
C ALA A 506 -4.88 17.90 9.89
N ALA A 507 -6.20 17.90 10.10
CA ALA A 507 -7.13 18.75 9.36
C ALA A 507 -6.87 20.25 9.56
N LEU A 508 -6.29 20.67 10.70
CA LEU A 508 -5.89 22.06 10.93
C LEU A 508 -4.71 22.48 10.05
N GLU A 509 -3.87 21.53 9.65
CA GLU A 509 -2.73 21.75 8.74
C GLU A 509 -3.09 21.57 7.26
N GLY A 510 -4.22 20.91 6.97
CA GLY A 510 -4.72 20.68 5.63
C GLY A 510 -3.74 19.84 4.79
N GLU A 511 -3.46 20.26 3.56
CA GLU A 511 -2.54 19.55 2.65
C GLU A 511 -1.10 19.44 3.17
N ALA A 512 -0.70 20.25 4.14
CA ALA A 512 0.65 20.22 4.70
C ALA A 512 0.91 18.99 5.59
N ASN A 513 -0.13 18.34 6.13
CA ASN A 513 -0.01 17.15 6.96
C ASN A 513 -1.01 16.07 6.51
N ALA A 514 -1.06 15.83 5.19
CA ALA A 514 -2.01 14.88 4.58
C ALA A 514 -1.83 13.43 5.10
N HIS A 515 -0.65 13.09 5.60
CA HIS A 515 -0.30 11.77 6.15
C HIS A 515 -0.41 11.69 7.69
N ARG A 516 -0.94 12.73 8.35
CA ARG A 516 -1.17 12.77 9.80
C ARG A 516 0.10 12.48 10.61
N CYS A 517 1.25 12.97 10.15
CA CYS A 517 2.52 12.79 10.82
C CYS A 517 2.56 13.56 12.14
N GLY A 518 3.15 12.94 13.16
CA GLY A 518 3.56 13.61 14.39
C GLY A 518 4.74 14.53 14.15
N VAL A 519 5.80 14.00 13.52
CA VAL A 519 6.99 14.76 13.11
C VAL A 519 7.34 14.41 11.67
N ARG A 520 7.54 15.43 10.83
CA ARG A 520 7.95 15.33 9.44
C ARG A 520 9.43 15.67 9.34
N ARG A 521 10.27 14.65 9.20
CA ARG A 521 11.72 14.81 9.03
C ARG A 521 12.13 14.48 7.60
N LEU A 522 12.95 15.34 7.01
CA LEU A 522 13.59 15.10 5.72
C LEU A 522 15.10 15.00 5.92
N GLU A 523 15.71 13.94 5.43
CA GLU A 523 17.16 13.71 5.49
C GLU A 523 17.75 13.71 4.09
N LEU A 524 18.82 14.48 3.90
CA LEU A 524 19.58 14.57 2.66
C LEU A 524 21.05 14.25 2.94
N ASP A 525 21.54 13.23 2.26
CA ASP A 525 22.91 12.74 2.37
C ASP A 525 23.38 12.25 0.99
N ASN A 526 24.48 12.81 0.49
CA ASN A 526 25.12 12.36 -0.75
C ASN A 526 26.43 11.58 -0.50
N GLY A 527 26.71 11.22 0.76
CA GLY A 527 27.95 10.59 1.18
C GLY A 527 29.18 11.45 0.87
N ASP A 528 30.31 10.80 0.60
CA ASP A 528 31.59 11.46 0.33
C ASP A 528 31.73 11.97 -1.11
N LEU A 529 30.62 12.06 -1.86
CA LEU A 529 30.64 12.56 -3.23
C LEU A 529 30.93 14.07 -3.25
N PRO A 530 31.73 14.54 -4.22
CA PRO A 530 31.93 15.97 -4.47
C PRO A 530 30.64 16.78 -4.52
N GLU A 531 30.72 18.04 -4.10
CA GLU A 531 29.60 18.97 -4.24
C GLU A 531 29.16 19.07 -5.70
N THR A 532 27.85 19.04 -5.90
CA THR A 532 27.23 19.12 -7.22
C THR A 532 26.36 20.38 -7.34
N PRO A 533 26.31 21.03 -8.51
CA PRO A 533 25.32 22.06 -8.82
C PRO A 533 23.89 21.51 -8.99
N TYR A 534 23.67 20.19 -8.89
CA TYR A 534 22.35 19.59 -8.86
C TYR A 534 21.79 19.51 -7.44
N TYR A 535 20.48 19.33 -7.35
CA TYR A 535 19.72 19.50 -6.13
C TYR A 535 18.94 18.23 -5.83
N PRO A 536 18.90 17.76 -4.57
CA PRO A 536 17.76 17.00 -4.06
C PRO A 536 16.51 17.88 -4.14
N GLN A 537 15.37 17.29 -4.50
CA GLN A 537 14.19 18.10 -4.83
C GLN A 537 12.88 17.56 -4.27
N LEU A 538 12.07 18.52 -3.82
CA LEU A 538 10.66 18.31 -3.49
C LEU A 538 9.83 18.61 -4.74
N SER A 539 9.14 17.61 -5.27
CA SER A 539 8.25 17.80 -6.40
C SER A 539 6.90 18.34 -5.94
N ILE A 540 6.20 19.06 -6.84
CA ILE A 540 4.81 19.52 -6.63
C ILE A 540 3.80 18.45 -7.08
N ALA A 541 4.14 17.17 -6.86
CA ALA A 541 3.26 16.04 -7.20
C ALA A 541 1.86 16.24 -6.62
N GLY A 542 0.83 15.84 -7.37
CA GLY A 542 -0.57 16.02 -6.97
C GLY A 542 -1.06 17.48 -6.92
N GLY A 543 -0.27 18.46 -7.37
CA GLY A 543 -0.64 19.89 -7.34
C GLY A 543 -0.43 20.55 -5.98
N ARG A 544 0.24 19.86 -5.04
CA ARG A 544 0.55 20.37 -3.71
C ARG A 544 1.36 21.65 -3.77
N ARG A 545 1.03 22.60 -2.89
CA ARG A 545 1.71 23.89 -2.81
C ARG A 545 2.31 24.15 -1.44
N ARG A 546 1.88 23.48 -0.39
CA ARG A 546 2.38 23.68 0.97
C ARG A 546 3.20 22.50 1.49
N PHE A 547 4.47 22.77 1.73
CA PHE A 547 5.46 21.85 2.26
C PHE A 547 5.85 22.28 3.66
N VAL A 548 5.78 21.37 4.63
CA VAL A 548 6.21 21.63 6.00
C VAL A 548 7.15 20.51 6.41
N ILE A 549 8.35 20.91 6.83
CA ILE A 549 9.39 20.03 7.32
C ILE A 549 9.69 20.48 8.75
N ASP A 550 9.36 19.64 9.71
CA ASP A 550 9.61 19.93 11.12
C ASP A 550 11.12 19.81 11.43
N GLU A 551 11.79 18.84 10.80
CA GLU A 551 13.23 18.62 10.91
C GLU A 551 13.88 18.39 9.55
N LEU A 552 14.76 19.30 9.12
CA LEU A 552 15.62 19.09 7.96
C LEU A 552 17.02 18.65 8.43
N HIS A 553 17.43 17.44 8.08
CA HIS A 553 18.74 16.90 8.41
C HIS A 553 19.63 16.83 7.16
N LEU A 554 20.78 17.49 7.22
CA LEU A 554 21.71 17.63 6.11
C LEU A 554 23.06 17.07 6.54
N GLU A 555 23.32 15.80 6.23
CA GLU A 555 24.58 15.16 6.64
C GLU A 555 25.74 15.69 5.81
N THR A 556 25.54 15.87 4.52
CA THR A 556 26.52 16.44 3.58
C THR A 556 26.09 17.82 3.10
N ALA A 557 27.05 18.65 2.70
CA ALA A 557 26.76 19.95 2.09
C ALA A 557 25.92 19.74 0.82
N THR A 558 24.72 20.31 0.78
CA THR A 558 23.80 20.14 -0.33
C THR A 558 22.91 21.37 -0.51
N THR A 559 22.30 21.50 -1.69
CA THR A 559 21.33 22.55 -1.94
C THR A 559 19.97 21.94 -2.21
N LEU A 560 19.01 22.15 -1.30
CA LEU A 560 17.63 21.69 -1.48
C LEU A 560 16.88 22.63 -2.43
N SER A 561 16.15 22.07 -3.39
CA SER A 561 15.28 22.82 -4.28
C SER A 561 13.83 22.34 -4.16
N VAL A 562 12.88 23.27 -4.32
CA VAL A 562 11.45 22.94 -4.47
C VAL A 562 11.05 23.20 -5.91
N GLN A 563 10.33 22.27 -6.53
CA GLN A 563 9.83 22.43 -7.89
C GLN A 563 8.79 23.56 -7.94
N THR A 564 8.81 24.36 -9.00
CA THR A 564 7.79 25.39 -9.25
C THR A 564 6.72 24.92 -10.21
N PRO A 565 5.50 25.49 -10.15
CA PRO A 565 4.48 25.28 -11.17
C PRO A 565 4.99 25.68 -12.57
N ASP A 566 4.52 24.97 -13.61
CA ASP A 566 4.88 25.25 -15.02
C ASP A 566 4.29 26.57 -15.56
N THR A 567 3.38 27.22 -14.81
CA THR A 567 2.78 28.48 -15.22
C THR A 567 3.78 29.64 -15.10
N PRO A 568 4.01 30.43 -16.17
CA PRO A 568 4.94 31.55 -16.14
C PRO A 568 4.51 32.57 -15.07
N TYR A 569 5.46 32.91 -14.20
CA TYR A 569 5.27 33.91 -13.15
C TYR A 569 4.83 35.26 -13.73
N SER A 570 3.80 35.86 -13.13
CA SER A 570 3.49 37.28 -13.30
C SER A 570 3.25 37.90 -11.93
N GLU A 571 3.53 39.19 -11.79
CA GLU A 571 3.28 39.97 -10.56
C GLU A 571 1.78 40.01 -10.15
N TRP A 572 0.88 39.52 -11.01
CA TRP A 572 -0.57 39.50 -10.84
C TRP A 572 -1.10 38.12 -10.44
N VAL A 573 -0.22 37.16 -10.15
CA VAL A 573 -0.60 35.81 -9.74
C VAL A 573 -1.14 35.82 -8.30
N PRO A 574 -2.37 35.35 -8.04
CA PRO A 574 -2.94 35.29 -6.69
C PRO A 574 -2.05 34.50 -5.72
N ASP A 575 -2.02 34.88 -4.44
CA ASP A 575 -1.22 34.22 -3.38
C ASP A 575 -1.45 32.71 -3.26
N ASP A 576 -2.65 32.23 -3.63
CA ASP A 576 -3.01 30.81 -3.66
C ASP A 576 -2.24 29.99 -4.71
N SER A 577 -1.46 30.66 -5.57
CA SER A 577 -0.62 30.06 -6.61
C SER A 577 0.83 29.81 -6.18
N TRP A 578 1.19 30.29 -4.99
CA TRP A 578 2.55 30.21 -4.49
C TRP A 578 2.83 28.86 -3.85
N VAL A 579 4.06 28.42 -3.98
CA VAL A 579 4.58 27.28 -3.23
C VAL A 579 5.14 27.77 -1.90
N TYR A 580 4.65 27.22 -0.79
CA TYR A 580 5.09 27.55 0.56
C TYR A 580 5.95 26.42 1.11
N LEU A 581 7.19 26.73 1.50
CA LEU A 581 8.05 25.81 2.25
C LEU A 581 8.27 26.37 3.66
N VAL A 582 7.92 25.58 4.66
CA VAL A 582 8.20 25.86 6.07
C VAL A 582 9.22 24.86 6.58
N ILE A 583 10.33 25.35 7.13
CA ILE A 583 11.33 24.53 7.83
C ILE A 583 11.44 25.00 9.27
N SER A 584 11.05 24.14 10.22
CA SER A 584 11.02 24.48 11.65
C SER A 584 12.40 24.39 12.29
N SER A 585 13.19 23.38 11.91
CA SER A 585 14.56 23.18 12.40
C SER A 585 15.49 22.57 11.35
N MET A 586 16.79 22.85 11.47
CA MET A 586 17.83 22.25 10.63
C MET A 586 18.95 21.67 11.49
N SER A 587 19.51 20.54 11.07
CA SER A 587 20.61 19.84 11.76
C SER A 587 21.53 19.10 10.79
N GLY A 588 22.67 18.58 11.28
CA GLY A 588 23.61 17.77 10.50
C GLY A 588 24.90 18.52 10.12
N GLN A 589 25.95 17.78 9.77
CA GLN A 589 27.29 18.35 9.54
C GLN A 589 27.35 19.25 8.30
N GLY A 590 26.55 18.93 7.27
CA GLY A 590 26.46 19.69 6.03
C GLY A 590 25.76 21.06 6.18
N CYS A 591 25.02 21.28 7.27
CA CYS A 591 24.09 22.40 7.41
C CYS A 591 24.73 23.78 7.16
N GLN A 592 25.96 24.03 7.63
CA GLN A 592 26.63 25.33 7.47
C GLN A 592 26.98 25.69 6.02
N LYS A 593 27.17 24.68 5.16
CA LYS A 593 27.51 24.85 3.74
C LYS A 593 26.31 24.66 2.82
N SER A 594 25.19 24.19 3.37
CA SER A 594 23.97 23.93 2.63
C SER A 594 23.18 25.20 2.37
N THR A 595 22.46 25.22 1.24
CA THR A 595 21.55 26.32 0.92
C THR A 595 20.17 25.81 0.53
N ILE A 596 19.16 26.66 0.63
CA ILE A 596 17.81 26.37 0.12
C ILE A 596 17.60 27.28 -1.08
N ARG A 597 17.37 26.68 -2.25
CA ARG A 597 17.10 27.40 -3.49
C ARG A 597 15.60 27.50 -3.71
N SER A 598 15.05 28.71 -3.55
CA SER A 598 13.67 29.05 -3.91
C SER A 598 13.64 29.79 -5.25
N PHE A 599 12.61 29.53 -6.06
CA PHE A 599 12.38 30.20 -7.34
C PHE A 599 11.24 31.24 -7.22
N ALA A 600 11.04 32.05 -8.26
CA ALA A 600 9.92 32.98 -8.30
C ALA A 600 8.58 32.24 -8.13
N GLY A 601 7.72 32.72 -7.24
CA GLY A 601 6.50 32.02 -6.84
C GLY A 601 6.68 31.00 -5.69
N THR A 602 7.84 30.98 -5.03
CA THR A 602 8.04 30.21 -3.78
C THR A 602 8.24 31.14 -2.58
N SER A 603 7.42 30.99 -1.55
CA SER A 603 7.56 31.62 -0.24
C SER A 603 8.26 30.67 0.72
N LEU A 604 9.40 31.10 1.28
CA LEU A 604 10.15 30.37 2.30
C LEU A 604 9.95 31.01 3.66
N ALA A 605 9.42 30.24 4.62
CA ALA A 605 9.40 30.61 6.02
C ALA A 605 10.33 29.67 6.80
N SER A 606 11.32 30.24 7.50
CA SER A 606 12.23 29.52 8.38
C SER A 606 12.26 30.20 9.75
N SER A 607 12.06 29.41 10.81
CA SER A 607 12.24 29.84 12.20
C SER A 607 13.69 29.72 12.70
N VAL A 608 14.62 29.37 11.81
CA VAL A 608 15.99 29.01 12.19
C VAL A 608 16.88 30.25 12.20
N GLN A 609 17.36 30.65 13.38
CA GLN A 609 18.59 31.44 13.48
C GLN A 609 19.73 30.55 12.98
N ARG A 610 20.38 30.95 11.87
CA ARG A 610 21.60 30.28 11.39
C ARG A 610 22.62 30.31 12.55
N PRO A 611 23.21 29.17 12.95
CA PRO A 611 24.27 29.15 13.94
C PRO A 611 25.52 29.91 13.46
#